data_AF-A0A0P0W6B8-F1
#
_entry.id   AF-A0A0P0W6B8-F1
#
_cell.length_a   1.000
_cell.length_b   1.000
_cell.length_c   1.000
_cell.angle_alpha   90.00
_cell.angle_beta   90.00
_cell.angle_gamma   90.00
#
_symmetry.space_group_name_H-M   'P 1'
#
loop_
_entity.id
_entity.type
_entity.pdbx_description
1 polymer ?
#
loop_
_entity_poly.entity_id
_entity_poly.type
_entity_poly.pdbx_seq_one_letter_code
_entity_poly.pdbx_strand_id
1 'polypeptide(L)'
;YEWDIGHFQGAQRPNVDCFRSTSFGLSESEQEMDSSDPLNGIDKENTDILMYCTGGIRCDVYSTILRKKGFRNLYTLKGGVSNYLKEEGSAGWVGNLFVFDGRLSLPPATYKPGAGDDDDEEEEEGRNRSSSELGRCYACGSEVVELRHRNCANIDCNRLYLCCGRCVEELRGCCGEGCTAAPRLRPLLPSHQRYHKWHLYRHLDLGAPSSPS
;
A
#
# COMPACT_ATOMS: atom_id res chain seq x y z
N TYR A 1 -1.60 -3.09 -0.41
CA TYR A 1 -2.02 -1.68 -0.59
C TYR A 1 -0.88 -0.71 -0.25
N GLU A 2 -0.22 -0.80 0.90
CA GLU A 2 0.87 0.13 1.24
C GLU A 2 2.06 0.02 0.28
N TRP A 3 2.57 -1.20 0.07
CA TRP A 3 3.69 -1.48 -0.83
C TRP A 3 3.39 -1.07 -2.28
N ASP A 4 2.14 -1.22 -2.72
CA ASP A 4 1.71 -0.96 -4.11
C ASP A 4 1.84 0.52 -4.52
N ILE A 5 2.00 1.43 -3.55
CA ILE A 5 2.19 2.86 -3.81
C ILE A 5 3.56 3.38 -3.39
N GLY A 6 4.34 2.60 -2.65
CA GLY A 6 5.71 2.97 -2.32
C GLY A 6 6.40 1.98 -1.40
N HIS A 7 7.68 1.79 -1.64
CA HIS A 7 8.52 0.81 -0.96
C HIS A 7 10.00 1.12 -1.21
N PHE A 8 10.90 0.46 -0.47
CA PHE A 8 12.33 0.49 -0.80
C PHE A 8 12.62 -0.42 -2.00
N GLN A 9 13.51 -0.01 -2.89
CA GLN A 9 13.98 -0.84 -3.99
C GLN A 9 14.51 -2.18 -3.45
N GLY A 10 14.09 -3.28 -4.07
CA GLY A 10 14.44 -4.64 -3.64
C GLY A 10 13.65 -5.18 -2.44
N ALA A 11 12.80 -4.37 -1.80
CA ALA A 11 11.96 -4.86 -0.71
C ALA A 11 10.84 -5.76 -1.24
N GLN A 12 10.80 -6.99 -0.75
CA GLN A 12 9.78 -7.96 -1.13
C GLN A 12 8.40 -7.56 -0.61
N ARG A 13 7.37 -7.69 -1.47
CA ARG A 13 5.99 -7.39 -1.13
C ARG A 13 5.41 -8.46 -0.19
N PRO A 14 4.98 -8.11 1.02
CA PRO A 14 4.26 -9.04 1.88
C PRO A 14 2.92 -9.44 1.26
N ASN A 15 2.66 -10.74 1.12
CA ASN A 15 1.37 -11.25 0.66
C ASN A 15 0.33 -11.33 1.78
N VAL A 16 0.08 -10.20 2.45
CA VAL A 16 -0.87 -10.11 3.57
C VAL A 16 -1.75 -8.88 3.48
N ASP A 17 -3.03 -9.05 3.82
CA ASP A 17 -4.00 -7.95 3.84
C ASP A 17 -3.97 -7.12 5.13
N CYS A 18 -3.59 -7.75 6.25
CA CYS A 18 -3.44 -7.06 7.52
C CYS A 18 -2.27 -7.62 8.33
N PHE A 19 -1.66 -6.75 9.14
CA PHE A 19 -0.49 -7.08 9.95
C PHE A 19 -0.72 -8.28 10.88
N ARG A 20 -1.93 -8.45 11.42
CA ARG A 20 -2.26 -9.56 12.33
C ARG A 20 -2.18 -10.92 11.63
N SER A 21 -2.35 -10.98 10.31
CA SER A 21 -2.26 -12.20 9.53
C SER A 21 -0.83 -12.51 9.06
N THR A 22 0.18 -11.72 9.47
CA THR A 22 1.57 -11.94 9.05
C THR A 22 2.14 -13.18 9.73
N SER A 23 2.42 -14.20 8.92
CA SER A 23 2.93 -15.51 9.35
C SER A 23 4.42 -15.74 9.05
N PHE A 24 5.11 -14.77 8.45
CA PHE A 24 6.51 -14.92 8.02
C PHE A 24 7.46 -15.29 9.16
N GLY A 25 8.29 -16.29 8.95
CA GLY A 25 9.23 -16.82 9.94
C GLY A 25 8.57 -17.44 11.17
N LEU A 26 7.25 -17.69 11.16
CA LEU A 26 6.51 -18.22 12.32
C LEU A 26 6.29 -19.73 12.26
N SER A 27 6.44 -20.37 11.10
CA SER A 27 6.23 -21.81 10.90
C SER A 27 7.06 -22.64 11.87
N GLU A 28 6.43 -23.60 12.54
CA GLU A 28 7.11 -24.46 13.53
C GLU A 28 7.54 -25.81 12.95
N SER A 29 7.02 -26.18 11.78
CA SER A 29 7.37 -27.40 11.07
C SER A 29 7.48 -27.16 9.57
N GLU A 30 8.23 -28.03 8.88
CA GLU A 30 8.37 -27.98 7.41
C GLU A 30 7.05 -28.19 6.67
N GLN A 31 6.06 -28.80 7.32
CA GLN A 31 4.74 -29.10 6.76
C GLN A 31 3.80 -27.89 6.80
N GLU A 32 4.09 -26.90 7.65
CA GLU A 32 3.36 -25.62 7.77
C GLU A 32 4.03 -24.49 6.99
N MET A 33 5.09 -24.80 6.25
CA MET A 33 5.86 -23.82 5.48
C MET A 33 5.04 -23.30 4.30
N ASP A 34 4.74 -22.01 4.34
CA ASP A 34 4.24 -21.29 3.19
C ASP A 34 5.41 -21.03 2.23
N SER A 35 5.31 -21.54 1.00
CA SER A 35 6.32 -21.29 -0.05
C SER A 35 6.49 -19.80 -0.38
N SER A 36 5.53 -18.95 0.00
CA SER A 36 5.59 -17.51 -0.16
C SER A 36 6.20 -16.77 1.04
N ASP A 37 6.58 -17.48 2.11
CA ASP A 37 7.28 -16.91 3.26
C ASP A 37 8.75 -16.60 2.91
N PRO A 38 9.16 -15.32 2.87
CA PRO A 38 10.51 -14.94 2.51
C PRO A 38 11.56 -15.30 3.56
N LEU A 39 11.13 -15.65 4.78
CA LEU A 39 12.01 -16.07 5.86
C LEU A 39 12.11 -17.60 5.97
N ASN A 40 11.53 -18.33 5.02
CA ASN A 40 11.62 -19.77 5.00
C ASN A 40 13.03 -20.26 4.62
N GLY A 41 13.57 -21.23 5.36
CA GLY A 41 14.86 -21.86 5.09
C GLY A 41 16.09 -20.97 5.30
N ILE A 42 15.92 -19.72 5.76
CA ILE A 42 17.05 -18.81 5.99
C ILE A 42 17.79 -19.15 7.29
N ASP A 43 19.10 -18.87 7.31
CA ASP A 43 19.91 -19.01 8.51
C ASP A 43 19.51 -17.95 9.54
N LYS A 44 18.76 -18.36 10.56
CA LYS A 44 18.24 -17.47 11.60
C LYS A 44 19.33 -16.79 12.44
N GLU A 45 20.53 -17.36 12.51
CA GLU A 45 21.61 -16.83 13.32
C GLU A 45 22.46 -15.80 12.58
N ASN A 46 22.66 -16.00 11.28
CA ASN A 46 23.61 -15.21 10.48
C ASN A 46 22.97 -14.31 9.41
N THR A 47 21.68 -14.49 9.11
CA THR A 47 20.99 -13.67 8.10
C THR A 47 20.52 -12.36 8.70
N ASP A 48 20.97 -11.24 8.12
CA ASP A 48 20.50 -9.91 8.48
C ASP A 48 19.11 -9.65 7.89
N ILE A 49 18.17 -9.28 8.75
CA ILE A 49 16.78 -8.98 8.38
C ILE A 49 16.47 -7.53 8.75
N LEU A 50 16.35 -6.69 7.73
CA LEU A 50 15.87 -5.31 7.88
C LEU A 50 14.36 -5.25 7.65
N MET A 51 13.63 -4.72 8.63
CA MET A 51 12.19 -4.49 8.53
C MET A 51 11.88 -3.00 8.62
N TYR A 52 10.85 -2.58 7.90
CA TYR A 52 10.35 -1.21 7.99
C TYR A 52 8.83 -1.18 7.93
N CYS A 53 8.27 -0.11 8.48
CA CYS A 53 6.89 0.29 8.30
C CYS A 53 6.82 1.82 8.42
N THR A 54 5.65 2.42 8.15
CA THR A 54 5.48 3.88 8.14
C THR A 54 6.10 4.60 9.35
N GLY A 55 5.84 4.09 10.57
CA GLY A 55 6.26 4.74 11.82
C GLY A 55 7.04 3.84 12.81
N GLY A 56 7.52 2.67 12.38
CA GLY A 56 8.33 1.77 13.20
C GLY A 56 7.57 0.78 14.10
N ILE A 57 6.38 1.14 14.62
CA ILE A 57 5.65 0.33 15.64
C ILE A 57 5.44 -1.15 15.25
N ARG A 58 5.04 -1.44 13.99
CA ARG A 58 4.85 -2.84 13.55
C ARG A 58 6.15 -3.63 13.59
N CYS A 59 7.27 -2.99 13.29
CA CYS A 59 8.59 -3.62 13.30
C CYS A 59 9.06 -3.88 14.74
N ASP A 60 8.75 -3.01 15.69
CA ASP A 60 9.07 -3.23 17.12
C ASP A 60 8.33 -4.47 17.66
N VAL A 61 7.05 -4.60 17.31
CA VAL A 61 6.23 -5.77 17.66
C VAL A 61 6.76 -7.02 16.94
N TYR A 62 6.95 -6.96 15.63
CA TYR A 62 7.29 -8.14 14.83
C TYR A 62 8.71 -8.64 15.08
N SER A 63 9.68 -7.74 15.30
CA SER A 63 11.04 -8.12 15.70
C SER A 63 11.04 -8.89 17.01
N THR A 64 10.18 -8.53 17.97
CA THR A 64 10.03 -9.29 19.22
C THR A 64 9.50 -10.71 18.97
N ILE A 65 8.57 -10.87 18.02
CA ILE A 65 8.05 -12.19 17.63
C ILE A 65 9.15 -13.02 16.95
N LEU A 66 9.87 -12.46 15.98
CA LEU A 66 10.94 -13.16 15.27
C LEU A 66 12.11 -13.54 16.19
N ARG A 67 12.49 -12.69 17.16
CA ARG A 67 13.49 -13.03 18.18
C ARG A 67 13.12 -14.31 18.95
N LYS A 68 11.84 -14.45 19.33
CA LYS A 68 11.35 -15.68 20.00
C LYS A 68 11.40 -16.92 19.11
N LYS A 69 11.37 -16.74 17.78
CA LYS A 69 11.50 -17.80 16.77
C LYS A 69 12.95 -18.10 16.37
N GLY A 70 13.91 -17.44 17.01
CA GLY A 70 15.35 -17.71 16.88
C GLY A 70 16.12 -16.77 15.96
N PHE A 71 15.46 -15.79 15.33
CA PHE A 71 16.14 -14.81 14.47
C PHE A 71 16.97 -13.84 15.31
N ARG A 72 18.27 -13.73 15.02
CA ARG A 72 19.21 -12.91 15.81
C ARG A 72 19.39 -11.50 15.24
N ASN A 73 19.69 -11.42 13.95
CA ASN A 73 20.09 -10.16 13.31
C ASN A 73 18.86 -9.44 12.74
N LEU A 74 18.14 -8.73 13.61
CA LEU A 74 16.92 -8.01 13.27
C LEU A 74 17.13 -6.50 13.41
N TYR A 75 17.01 -5.80 12.28
CA TYR A 75 17.19 -4.36 12.17
C TYR A 75 15.88 -3.67 11.81
N THR A 76 15.70 -2.45 12.30
CA THR A 76 14.52 -1.63 12.00
C THR A 76 14.92 -0.19 11.77
N LEU A 77 14.15 0.52 10.93
CA LEU A 77 14.31 1.97 10.79
C LEU A 77 13.79 2.67 12.04
N LYS A 78 14.66 3.43 12.72
CA LYS A 78 14.26 4.26 13.86
C LYS A 78 13.23 5.29 13.40
N GLY A 79 12.02 5.25 13.98
CA GLY A 79 10.90 6.10 13.59
C GLY A 79 10.23 5.70 12.25
N GLY A 80 10.63 4.57 11.66
CA GLY A 80 10.08 4.07 10.40
C GLY A 80 10.45 4.91 9.18
N VAL A 81 9.77 4.62 8.07
CA VAL A 81 9.98 5.30 6.79
C VAL A 81 9.73 6.81 6.89
N SER A 82 8.75 7.24 7.68
CA SER A 82 8.47 8.67 7.86
C SER A 82 9.65 9.47 8.43
N ASN A 83 10.41 8.86 9.35
CA ASN A 83 11.63 9.47 9.86
C ASN A 83 12.78 9.36 8.85
N TYR A 84 12.91 8.24 8.16
CA TYR A 84 13.91 8.08 7.09
C TYR A 84 13.77 9.16 6.00
N LEU A 85 12.56 9.36 5.47
CA LEU A 85 12.29 10.38 4.45
C LEU A 85 12.57 11.81 4.94
N LYS A 86 12.45 12.03 6.25
CA LYS A 86 12.68 13.33 6.87
C LYS A 86 14.17 13.63 7.07
N GLU A 87 14.94 12.63 7.54
CA GLU A 87 16.35 12.81 7.90
C GLU A 87 17.26 12.57 6.69
N GLU A 88 17.09 11.43 6.02
CA GLU A 88 17.96 11.00 4.91
C GLU A 88 17.46 11.54 3.57
N GLY A 89 16.14 11.47 3.32
CA GLY A 89 15.54 11.81 2.03
C GLY A 89 14.97 10.57 1.34
N SER A 90 14.85 10.58 0.01
CA SER A 90 14.21 9.51 -0.76
C SER A 90 15.15 8.45 -1.32
N ALA A 91 16.43 8.47 -0.96
CA ALA A 91 17.41 7.51 -1.48
C ALA A 91 16.90 6.06 -1.33
N GLY A 92 16.89 5.31 -2.43
CA GLY A 92 16.38 3.94 -2.47
C GLY A 92 14.88 3.75 -2.19
N TRP A 93 14.11 4.81 -1.90
CA TRP A 93 12.66 4.77 -1.74
C TRP A 93 11.96 5.15 -3.04
N VAL A 94 10.98 4.36 -3.46
CA VAL A 94 10.16 4.65 -4.66
C VAL A 94 8.71 4.94 -4.28
N GLY A 95 8.06 5.83 -5.03
CA GLY A 95 6.64 6.17 -4.85
C GLY A 95 6.32 6.99 -3.59
N ASN A 96 5.07 6.90 -3.15
CA ASN A 96 4.54 7.65 -2.00
C ASN A 96 4.49 6.78 -0.73
N LEU A 97 4.71 7.41 0.43
CA LEU A 97 4.51 6.76 1.71
C LEU A 97 3.03 6.72 2.08
N PHE A 98 2.48 5.51 2.28
CA PHE A 98 1.12 5.33 2.78
C PHE A 98 0.97 5.87 4.22
N VAL A 99 -0.09 6.65 4.46
CA VAL A 99 -0.44 7.21 5.79
C VAL A 99 -1.89 6.92 6.18
N PHE A 100 -2.09 6.60 7.46
CA PHE A 100 -3.36 6.10 8.01
C PHE A 100 -4.33 7.22 8.42
N ASP A 101 -4.41 8.29 7.64
CA ASP A 101 -5.31 9.42 7.83
C ASP A 101 -5.83 9.90 6.47
N GLY A 102 -6.65 10.98 6.48
CA GLY A 102 -7.23 11.71 5.33
C GLY A 102 -6.43 11.71 4.01
N ARG A 103 -5.11 11.80 4.12
CA ARG A 103 -4.17 11.97 3.01
C ARG A 103 -3.96 10.68 2.20
N LEU A 104 -4.05 9.50 2.84
CA LEU A 104 -3.73 8.14 2.30
C LEU A 104 -2.29 7.92 1.86
N SER A 105 -1.67 8.91 1.24
CA SER A 105 -0.33 8.80 0.69
C SER A 105 0.30 10.18 0.66
N LEU A 106 1.60 10.27 0.94
CA LEU A 106 2.37 11.51 0.83
C LEU A 106 3.66 11.27 0.02
N PRO A 107 4.01 12.17 -0.91
CA PRO A 107 5.27 12.08 -1.63
C PRO A 107 6.44 12.40 -0.69
N PRO A 108 7.65 11.85 -0.95
CA PRO A 108 8.85 12.11 -0.16
C PRO A 108 9.14 13.59 0.10
N ALA A 109 8.92 14.45 -0.90
CA ALA A 109 9.09 15.90 -0.79
C ALA A 109 8.28 16.56 0.35
N THR A 110 7.23 15.90 0.86
CA THR A 110 6.46 16.37 2.02
C THR A 110 7.27 16.28 3.32
N TYR A 111 8.18 15.31 3.42
CA TYR A 111 8.94 15.01 4.64
C TYR A 111 10.23 15.81 4.75
N LYS A 112 10.87 16.13 3.61
CA LYS A 112 12.11 16.92 3.54
C LYS A 112 12.01 17.95 2.39
N PRO A 113 11.32 19.08 2.59
CA PRO A 113 11.18 20.11 1.56
C PRO A 113 12.55 20.73 1.24
N GLY A 114 12.85 20.93 -0.05
CA GLY A 114 14.09 21.59 -0.48
C GLY A 114 15.34 20.71 -0.49
N ALA A 115 15.22 19.43 -0.13
CA ALA A 115 16.19 18.42 -0.56
C ALA A 115 15.86 18.03 -2.01
N GLY A 116 15.83 19.01 -2.91
CA GLY A 116 15.75 18.74 -4.34
C GLY A 116 16.87 17.76 -4.69
N ASP A 117 16.56 16.73 -5.47
CA ASP A 117 17.06 16.52 -6.83
C ASP A 117 18.54 16.88 -7.13
N ASP A 118 19.39 17.12 -6.14
CA ASP A 118 20.84 17.36 -6.29
C ASP A 118 21.58 16.05 -6.66
N ASP A 119 20.86 14.92 -6.73
CA ASP A 119 21.29 13.64 -7.28
C ASP A 119 20.71 13.38 -8.71
N ASP A 120 20.05 14.36 -9.36
CA ASP A 120 19.36 14.17 -10.65
C ASP A 120 20.28 13.99 -11.88
N GLU A 121 21.59 14.25 -11.79
CA GLU A 121 22.47 14.09 -12.96
C GLU A 121 22.91 12.63 -13.22
N GLU A 122 22.84 11.73 -12.23
CA GLU A 122 23.18 10.31 -12.41
C GLU A 122 21.96 9.34 -12.38
N GLU A 123 20.77 9.78 -11.91
CA GLU A 123 19.59 8.92 -11.73
C GLU A 123 18.51 8.98 -12.83
N GLU A 124 18.63 9.83 -13.85
CA GLU A 124 17.68 9.89 -14.99
C GLU A 124 17.61 8.55 -15.77
N GLU A 125 18.72 7.80 -15.86
CA GLU A 125 18.73 6.48 -16.54
C GLU A 125 18.16 5.34 -15.67
N GLY A 126 18.09 5.52 -14.34
CA GLY A 126 17.59 4.53 -13.37
C GLY A 126 16.09 4.64 -13.05
N ARG A 127 15.54 5.86 -13.09
CA ARG A 127 14.12 6.16 -12.84
C ARG A 127 13.19 5.40 -13.80
N ASN A 128 13.68 5.10 -15.00
CA ASN A 128 12.91 4.44 -16.06
C ASN A 128 12.82 2.90 -15.92
N ARG A 129 13.52 2.28 -14.95
CA ARG A 129 13.51 0.81 -14.78
C ARG A 129 12.64 0.29 -13.63
N SER A 130 12.29 1.11 -12.65
CA SER A 130 11.54 0.67 -11.45
C SER A 130 10.15 1.30 -11.29
N SER A 131 9.64 2.03 -12.29
CA SER A 131 8.28 2.60 -12.25
C SER A 131 7.18 1.57 -12.57
N SER A 132 7.53 0.43 -13.17
CA SER A 132 6.53 -0.45 -13.79
C SER A 132 5.64 -1.22 -12.80
N GLU A 133 6.00 -1.33 -11.52
CA GLU A 133 5.24 -2.12 -10.53
C GLU A 133 4.40 -1.25 -9.58
N LEU A 134 4.67 0.05 -9.52
CA LEU A 134 3.93 0.96 -8.67
C LEU A 134 2.61 1.36 -9.32
N GLY A 135 1.60 1.57 -8.47
CA GLY A 135 0.43 2.33 -8.92
C GLY A 135 -0.36 1.63 -10.02
N ARG A 136 -0.64 0.34 -9.90
CA ARG A 136 -1.46 -0.36 -10.90
C ARG A 136 -2.95 -0.25 -10.56
N CYS A 137 -3.74 0.10 -11.57
CA CYS A 137 -5.20 0.13 -11.46
C CYS A 137 -5.69 -1.28 -11.18
N TYR A 138 -6.42 -1.44 -10.09
CA TYR A 138 -6.97 -2.72 -9.66
C TYR A 138 -7.92 -3.34 -10.71
N ALA A 139 -8.62 -2.51 -11.49
CA ALA A 139 -9.62 -2.97 -12.45
C ALA A 139 -9.03 -3.37 -13.81
N CYS A 140 -8.08 -2.60 -14.35
CA CYS A 140 -7.57 -2.80 -15.72
C CYS A 140 -6.06 -3.00 -15.82
N GLY A 141 -5.31 -2.90 -14.72
CA GLY A 141 -3.85 -3.03 -14.71
C GLY A 141 -3.07 -1.84 -15.32
N SER A 142 -3.76 -0.80 -15.80
CA SER A 142 -3.08 0.42 -16.28
C SER A 142 -2.35 1.10 -15.13
N GLU A 143 -1.33 1.89 -15.44
CA GLU A 143 -0.71 2.76 -14.46
C GLU A 143 -1.72 3.82 -13.95
N VAL A 144 -1.57 4.22 -12.69
CA VAL A 144 -2.32 5.29 -12.06
C VAL A 144 -1.39 6.48 -11.84
N VAL A 145 -1.83 7.65 -12.27
CA VAL A 145 -1.07 8.89 -12.12
C VAL A 145 -1.03 9.33 -10.65
N GLU A 146 -2.14 9.19 -9.95
CA GLU A 146 -2.24 9.50 -8.52
C GLU A 146 -2.16 8.23 -7.69
N LEU A 147 -1.08 8.07 -6.92
CA LEU A 147 -0.85 6.95 -5.99
C LEU A 147 -1.72 7.03 -4.72
N ARG A 148 -3.00 7.32 -4.90
CA ARG A 148 -3.97 7.54 -3.83
C ARG A 148 -5.10 6.52 -3.92
N HIS A 149 -5.24 5.74 -2.86
CA HIS A 149 -6.30 4.75 -2.77
C HIS A 149 -7.69 5.39 -2.66
N ARG A 150 -8.73 4.59 -2.89
CA ARG A 150 -10.13 4.92 -2.58
C ARG A 150 -10.86 3.71 -2.03
N ASN A 151 -11.92 3.94 -1.27
CA ASN A 151 -12.82 2.85 -0.89
C ASN A 151 -13.82 2.58 -2.01
N CYS A 152 -14.22 1.32 -2.19
CA CYS A 152 -15.29 0.92 -3.10
C CYS A 152 -16.60 1.63 -2.75
N ALA A 153 -17.32 2.18 -3.72
CA ALA A 153 -18.59 2.87 -3.48
C ALA A 153 -19.64 1.99 -2.78
N ASN A 154 -19.69 0.69 -3.10
CA ASN A 154 -20.42 -0.30 -2.32
C ASN A 154 -19.89 -0.35 -0.87
N ILE A 155 -20.71 0.08 0.09
CA ILE A 155 -20.33 0.16 1.51
C ILE A 155 -20.17 -1.21 2.17
N ASP A 156 -20.85 -2.23 1.66
CA ASP A 156 -20.74 -3.59 2.22
C ASP A 156 -19.43 -4.24 1.76
N CYS A 157 -18.90 -3.84 0.61
CA CYS A 157 -17.54 -4.21 0.17
C CYS A 157 -16.47 -3.35 0.85
N ASN A 158 -16.58 -2.02 0.74
CA ASN A 158 -15.67 -1.02 1.30
C ASN A 158 -14.15 -1.22 1.05
N ARG A 159 -13.77 -2.10 0.11
CA ARG A 159 -12.36 -2.39 -0.22
C ARG A 159 -11.59 -1.12 -0.54
N LEU A 160 -10.38 -1.00 0.00
CA LEU A 160 -9.42 0.04 -0.36
C LEU A 160 -8.62 -0.42 -1.59
N TYR A 161 -8.61 0.37 -2.67
CA TYR A 161 -7.97 -0.01 -3.93
C TYR A 161 -7.45 1.20 -4.71
N LEU A 162 -6.49 0.97 -5.62
CA LEU A 162 -6.01 1.95 -6.60
C LEU A 162 -6.79 1.83 -7.90
N CYS A 163 -7.08 2.97 -8.54
CA CYS A 163 -7.87 2.97 -9.76
C CYS A 163 -7.53 4.18 -10.63
N CYS A 164 -7.40 3.96 -11.94
CA CYS A 164 -7.24 5.05 -12.89
C CYS A 164 -8.56 5.82 -13.09
N GLY A 165 -8.49 7.06 -13.56
CA GLY A 165 -9.67 7.93 -13.73
C GLY A 165 -10.79 7.30 -14.56
N ARG A 166 -10.43 6.66 -15.68
CA ARG A 166 -11.39 5.95 -16.55
C ARG A 166 -12.20 4.90 -15.79
N CYS A 167 -11.53 3.97 -15.12
CA CYS A 167 -12.20 2.89 -14.39
C CYS A 167 -12.99 3.41 -13.18
N VAL A 168 -12.56 4.52 -12.57
CA VAL A 168 -13.35 5.19 -11.50
C VAL A 168 -14.70 5.67 -12.03
N GLU A 169 -14.73 6.25 -13.23
CA GLU A 169 -15.95 6.72 -13.88
C GLU A 169 -16.82 5.55 -14.35
N GLU A 170 -16.26 4.62 -15.12
CA GLU A 170 -16.98 3.45 -15.67
C GLU A 170 -17.60 2.59 -14.56
N LEU A 171 -16.87 2.36 -13.47
CA LEU A 171 -17.33 1.55 -12.33
C LEU A 171 -18.05 2.39 -11.27
N ARG A 172 -18.31 3.68 -11.51
CA ARG A 172 -19.00 4.59 -10.56
C ARG A 172 -18.40 4.52 -9.15
N GLY A 173 -17.07 4.50 -9.06
CA GLY A 173 -16.30 4.40 -7.82
C GLY A 173 -16.29 3.01 -7.15
N CYS A 174 -16.84 1.97 -7.77
CA CYS A 174 -16.75 0.60 -7.30
C CYS A 174 -15.44 -0.08 -7.70
N CYS A 175 -15.01 -1.08 -6.94
CA CYS A 175 -13.79 -1.85 -7.24
C CYS A 175 -13.94 -2.84 -8.41
N GLY A 176 -15.15 -3.00 -8.95
CA GLY A 176 -15.48 -3.90 -10.06
C GLY A 176 -16.97 -3.95 -10.33
N GLU A 177 -17.36 -4.55 -11.46
CA GLU A 177 -18.75 -4.59 -11.96
C GLU A 177 -19.73 -5.18 -10.94
N GLY A 178 -19.35 -6.26 -10.26
CA GLY A 178 -20.20 -6.91 -9.25
C GLY A 178 -20.59 -6.01 -8.07
N CYS A 179 -19.88 -4.91 -7.84
CA CYS A 179 -20.25 -3.93 -6.82
C CYS A 179 -21.17 -2.82 -7.33
N THR A 180 -21.26 -2.60 -8.65
CA THR A 180 -21.98 -1.45 -9.24
C THR A 180 -23.50 -1.53 -9.14
N ALA A 181 -24.04 -2.70 -8.83
CA ALA A 181 -25.47 -2.94 -8.62
C ALA A 181 -25.82 -3.22 -7.14
N ALA A 182 -24.90 -2.97 -6.21
CA ALA A 182 -25.13 -3.22 -4.79
C ALA A 182 -26.25 -2.33 -4.24
N PRO A 183 -27.05 -2.81 -3.26
CA PRO A 183 -28.18 -2.04 -2.72
C PRO A 183 -27.73 -0.79 -1.93
N ARG A 184 -26.48 -0.77 -1.46
CA ARG A 184 -25.94 0.31 -0.60
C ARG A 184 -24.72 0.95 -1.25
N LEU A 185 -24.99 1.75 -2.28
CA LEU A 185 -23.99 2.52 -3.00
C LEU A 185 -23.83 3.92 -2.43
N ARG A 186 -22.59 4.40 -2.43
CA ARG A 186 -22.23 5.79 -2.16
C ARG A 186 -21.98 6.50 -3.51
N PRO A 187 -22.22 7.82 -3.61
CA PRO A 187 -22.02 8.54 -4.88
C PRO A 187 -20.56 8.52 -5.31
N LEU A 188 -20.28 8.61 -6.61
CA LEU A 188 -18.91 8.85 -7.05
C LEU A 188 -18.42 10.19 -6.51
N LEU A 189 -17.35 10.17 -5.71
CA LEU A 189 -16.75 11.36 -5.13
C LEU A 189 -15.62 11.92 -6.03
N PRO A 190 -15.45 13.25 -6.05
CA PRO A 190 -14.27 13.90 -6.64
C PRO A 190 -12.96 13.34 -6.05
N SER A 191 -11.88 13.35 -6.85
CA SER A 191 -10.63 12.58 -6.65
C SER A 191 -10.16 12.44 -5.20
N HIS A 192 -9.97 13.56 -4.52
CA HIS A 192 -9.40 13.66 -3.18
C HIS A 192 -10.39 13.48 -2.01
N GLN A 193 -11.70 13.46 -2.27
CA GLN A 193 -12.70 13.35 -1.21
C GLN A 193 -12.77 11.93 -0.64
N ARG A 194 -13.39 11.81 0.54
CA ARG A 194 -13.65 10.54 1.22
C ARG A 194 -15.11 10.39 1.53
N TYR A 195 -15.53 9.13 1.58
CA TYR A 195 -16.85 8.83 2.08
C TYR A 195 -16.99 9.22 3.54
N HIS A 196 -18.03 9.98 3.80
CA HIS A 196 -18.54 10.25 5.13
C HIS A 196 -19.37 9.07 5.66
N LYS A 197 -20.03 9.27 6.80
CA LYS A 197 -20.89 8.26 7.41
C LYS A 197 -22.09 7.95 6.49
N TRP A 198 -22.47 6.67 6.44
CA TRP A 198 -23.54 6.15 5.55
C TRP A 198 -24.85 6.93 5.60
N HIS A 199 -25.27 7.41 6.76
CA HIS A 199 -26.54 8.12 6.92
C HIS A 199 -26.63 9.40 6.07
N LEU A 200 -25.51 9.95 5.61
CA LEU A 200 -25.48 11.09 4.70
C LEU A 200 -25.78 10.70 3.25
N TYR A 201 -25.73 9.41 2.92
CA TYR A 201 -25.92 8.89 1.56
C TYR A 201 -27.18 8.05 1.40
N ARG A 202 -27.73 7.49 2.50
CA ARG A 202 -28.82 6.49 2.48
C ARG A 202 -30.14 6.95 1.81
N HIS A 203 -30.30 8.24 1.57
CA HIS A 203 -31.48 8.84 0.96
C HIS A 203 -31.20 9.39 -0.45
N LEU A 204 -29.95 9.31 -0.91
CA LEU A 204 -29.59 9.70 -2.27
C LEU A 204 -30.09 8.64 -3.23
N ASP A 205 -30.87 9.07 -4.23
CA ASP A 205 -31.17 8.24 -5.39
C ASP A 205 -30.00 8.37 -6.37
N LEU A 206 -29.20 7.31 -6.47
CA LEU A 206 -28.00 7.28 -7.33
C LEU A 206 -28.29 6.72 -8.73
N GLY A 207 -29.55 6.43 -9.05
CA GLY A 207 -29.97 5.85 -10.32
C GLY A 207 -29.51 4.39 -10.50
N ALA A 208 -30.44 3.51 -10.84
CA ALA A 208 -30.08 2.20 -11.38
C ALA A 208 -29.35 2.39 -12.72
N PRO A 209 -28.36 1.55 -13.08
CA PRO A 209 -27.81 1.58 -14.43
C PRO A 209 -28.95 1.41 -15.44
N SER A 210 -29.10 2.37 -16.35
CA SER A 210 -30.01 2.25 -17.49
C SER A 210 -29.64 0.99 -18.26
N SER A 211 -30.60 0.06 -18.38
CA SER A 211 -30.44 -1.15 -19.18
C SER A 211 -30.00 -0.77 -20.60
N PRO A 212 -28.98 -1.42 -21.19
CA PRO A 212 -28.65 -1.16 -22.58
C PRO A 212 -29.85 -1.50 -23.45
N SER A 213 -30.23 -0.55 -24.32
CA SER A 213 -31.29 -0.68 -25.33
C SER A 213 -30.83 -1.54 -26.50
#